data_AF-G2T0K6-F1
#
_entry.id   AF-G2T0K6-F1
#
_cell.length_a   1.000
_cell.length_b   1.000
_cell.length_c   1.000
_cell.angle_alpha   90.00
_cell.angle_beta   90.00
_cell.angle_gamma   90.00
#
_symmetry.space_group_name_H-M   'P 1'
#
loop_
_entity.id
_entity.type
_entity.pdbx_description
1 polymer ?
#
loop_
_entity_poly.entity_id
_entity_poly.type
_entity_poly.pdbx_seq_one_letter_code
_entity_poly.pdbx_strand_id
1 'polypeptide(L)'
;MQYYYIIESVLISNCKRWFNNADVIGTILILRKKEISIPDKTKRISFWLTNKDINTIEEEDKETLINSIVLHQVIDESVATMKEYSLSDIDNIMQYGISLNALFHNISWIKEIQEYIEPITKELSMIRGERTGQNKVFYINGETSIADKFLYPMLKSSRNIKKYSASPNMKAFCCNKTIEQLKEDGEEGTLKWIRKFSNDKYEPLAKSINYSPWYQMPSINRADLVTSENPDKRLFIAELNESVIVDQRLIAMKYKDSVANKELVFALLNSIYGMFAIEANGFGRGQGVLDISKTGFQKICMINPELISKEDAAEIIALFSKIKNRNVMEIEDELMNADRQAFDKKVLQSIGHEELYDCIKESLLSMQHTRHCVK
;
A
#
# COMPACT_ATOMS: atom_id res chain seq x y z
N MET A 1 -20.09 -2.93 -17.29
CA MET A 1 -20.77 -4.14 -16.77
C MET A 1 -22.11 -3.81 -16.12
N GLN A 2 -22.16 -2.95 -15.10
CA GLN A 2 -23.40 -2.65 -14.34
C GLN A 2 -24.56 -2.01 -15.13
N TYR A 3 -24.30 -1.41 -16.30
CA TYR A 3 -25.35 -0.94 -17.20
C TYR A 3 -26.12 -2.09 -17.88
N TYR A 4 -25.46 -3.24 -18.06
CA TYR A 4 -25.98 -4.38 -18.83
C TYR A 4 -26.44 -5.54 -17.93
N TYR A 5 -25.88 -5.64 -16.72
CA TYR A 5 -26.12 -6.74 -15.78
C TYR A 5 -26.35 -6.21 -14.36
N ILE A 6 -27.18 -6.94 -13.62
CA ILE A 6 -27.18 -6.93 -12.16
C ILE A 6 -26.09 -7.91 -11.74
N ILE A 7 -25.18 -7.45 -10.87
CA ILE A 7 -24.17 -8.32 -10.25
C ILE A 7 -24.82 -8.85 -8.98
N GLU A 8 -25.13 -10.15 -8.93
CA GLU A 8 -25.77 -10.78 -7.76
C GLU A 8 -24.71 -11.16 -6.72
N SER A 9 -23.63 -11.79 -7.19
CA SER A 9 -22.59 -12.34 -6.33
C SER A 9 -21.20 -12.26 -6.94
N VAL A 10 -20.20 -12.08 -6.09
CA VAL A 10 -18.77 -12.22 -6.39
C VAL A 10 -18.22 -13.26 -5.43
N LEU A 11 -17.47 -14.24 -5.93
CA LEU A 11 -16.95 -15.33 -5.11
C LEU A 11 -15.45 -15.48 -5.32
N ILE A 12 -14.71 -15.67 -4.23
CA ILE A 12 -13.29 -16.03 -4.25
C ILE A 12 -13.01 -17.15 -3.24
N SER A 13 -11.85 -17.77 -3.38
CA SER A 13 -11.36 -18.78 -2.46
C SER A 13 -10.71 -18.17 -1.22
N ASN A 14 -10.98 -18.76 -0.06
CA ASN A 14 -10.27 -18.46 1.19
C ASN A 14 -9.28 -19.57 1.60
N CYS A 15 -9.09 -20.61 0.79
CA CYS A 15 -8.28 -21.77 1.17
C CYS A 15 -7.11 -22.05 0.21
N LYS A 16 -7.36 -22.03 -1.10
CA LYS A 16 -6.37 -22.32 -2.16
C LYS A 16 -6.73 -21.65 -3.48
N ARG A 17 -5.74 -21.52 -4.37
CA ARG A 17 -6.02 -21.16 -5.77
C ARG A 17 -6.87 -22.23 -6.45
N TRP A 18 -7.87 -21.79 -7.20
CA TRP A 18 -8.69 -22.70 -8.01
C TRP A 18 -7.96 -23.18 -9.27
N PHE A 19 -7.08 -22.34 -9.83
CA PHE A 19 -6.35 -22.62 -11.07
C PHE A 19 -4.85 -22.51 -10.82
N ASN A 20 -4.11 -23.60 -11.09
CA ASN A 20 -2.66 -23.69 -10.85
C ASN A 20 -1.81 -23.28 -12.07
N ASN A 21 -2.44 -22.98 -13.21
CA ASN A 21 -1.76 -22.64 -14.45
C ASN A 21 -1.37 -21.15 -14.56
N ALA A 22 -1.75 -20.33 -13.58
CA ALA A 22 -1.41 -18.91 -13.55
C ALA A 22 -1.29 -18.37 -12.11
N ASP A 23 -0.42 -17.39 -11.92
CA ASP A 23 -0.30 -16.62 -10.68
C ASP A 23 -1.38 -15.51 -10.62
N VAL A 24 -2.63 -15.95 -10.50
CA VAL A 24 -3.81 -15.07 -10.39
C VAL A 24 -4.81 -15.64 -9.39
N ILE A 25 -5.61 -14.76 -8.78
CA ILE A 25 -6.75 -15.16 -7.96
C ILE A 25 -7.94 -15.37 -8.89
N GLY A 26 -8.52 -16.58 -8.86
CA GLY A 26 -9.76 -16.87 -9.57
C GLY A 26 -10.95 -16.19 -8.90
N THR A 27 -11.87 -15.65 -9.70
CA THR A 27 -13.10 -15.01 -9.21
C THR A 27 -14.27 -15.50 -10.03
N ILE A 28 -15.35 -15.92 -9.36
CA ILE A 28 -16.63 -16.22 -10.02
C ILE A 28 -17.53 -15.00 -9.87
N LEU A 29 -18.12 -14.57 -10.99
CA LEU A 29 -19.11 -13.50 -11.04
C LEU A 29 -20.46 -14.10 -11.44
N ILE A 30 -21.46 -13.94 -10.58
CA ILE A 30 -22.84 -14.32 -10.87
C ILE A 30 -23.59 -13.07 -11.33
N LEU A 31 -24.03 -13.09 -12.59
CA LEU A 31 -24.64 -11.95 -13.25
C LEU A 31 -26.04 -12.31 -13.74
N ARG A 32 -26.99 -11.41 -13.48
CA ARG A 32 -28.34 -11.47 -14.08
C ARG A 32 -28.47 -10.38 -15.13
N LYS A 33 -28.87 -10.77 -16.35
CA LYS A 33 -29.12 -9.81 -17.44
C LYS A 33 -30.27 -8.88 -17.06
N LYS A 34 -30.12 -7.58 -17.36
CA LYS A 34 -31.20 -6.58 -17.25
C LYS A 34 -31.30 -5.76 -18.52
N GLU A 35 -32.37 -4.98 -18.65
CA GLU A 35 -32.44 -3.94 -19.67
C GLU A 35 -31.36 -2.88 -19.43
N ILE A 36 -30.81 -2.34 -20.53
CA ILE A 36 -29.73 -1.36 -20.47
C ILE A 36 -30.25 -0.11 -19.78
N SER A 37 -29.76 0.13 -18.57
CA SER A 37 -30.24 1.21 -17.71
C SER A 37 -29.15 1.64 -16.74
N ILE A 38 -29.30 2.87 -16.23
CA ILE A 38 -28.43 3.38 -15.16
C ILE A 38 -28.47 2.39 -13.97
N PRO A 39 -27.32 2.08 -13.35
CA PRO A 39 -27.29 1.19 -12.18
C PRO A 39 -28.13 1.74 -11.02
N ASP A 40 -29.02 0.92 -10.47
CA ASP A 40 -29.77 1.24 -9.26
C ASP A 40 -28.84 1.10 -8.05
N LYS A 41 -28.54 2.23 -7.41
CA LYS A 41 -27.56 2.33 -6.31
C LYS A 41 -27.99 1.57 -5.04
N THR A 42 -29.26 1.20 -4.92
CA THR A 42 -29.79 0.41 -3.80
C THR A 42 -29.56 -1.09 -3.99
N LYS A 43 -29.23 -1.54 -5.21
CA LYS A 43 -28.95 -2.96 -5.48
C LYS A 43 -27.76 -3.44 -4.68
N ARG A 44 -27.94 -4.62 -4.09
CA ARG A 44 -26.97 -5.25 -3.22
C ARG A 44 -26.21 -6.34 -3.97
N ILE A 45 -24.94 -6.46 -3.64
CA ILE A 45 -24.01 -7.46 -4.17
C ILE A 45 -23.52 -8.29 -2.99
N SER A 46 -23.59 -9.62 -3.12
CA SER A 46 -23.04 -10.54 -2.14
C SER A 46 -21.60 -10.92 -2.48
N PHE A 47 -20.69 -10.78 -1.52
CA PHE A 47 -19.28 -11.13 -1.60
C PHE A 47 -19.05 -12.38 -0.78
N TRP A 48 -18.67 -13.47 -1.43
CA TRP A 48 -18.51 -14.79 -0.83
C TRP A 48 -17.06 -15.21 -0.75
N LEU A 49 -16.68 -15.72 0.41
CA LEU A 49 -15.43 -16.44 0.65
C LEU A 49 -15.74 -17.93 0.82
N THR A 50 -15.17 -18.77 -0.03
CA THR A 50 -15.30 -20.24 0.11
C THR A 50 -14.20 -20.78 1.01
N ASN A 51 -14.59 -21.42 2.12
CA ASN A 51 -13.68 -21.99 3.11
C ASN A 51 -13.25 -23.44 2.80
N LYS A 52 -13.82 -24.02 1.73
CA LYS A 52 -13.47 -25.35 1.19
C LYS A 52 -12.83 -25.23 -0.20
N ASP A 53 -11.92 -26.14 -0.52
CA ASP A 53 -11.29 -26.22 -1.84
C ASP A 53 -12.28 -26.88 -2.82
N ILE A 54 -12.72 -26.13 -3.82
CA ILE A 54 -13.72 -26.58 -4.79
C ILE A 54 -13.30 -27.82 -5.58
N ASN A 55 -12.00 -28.13 -5.64
CA ASN A 55 -11.50 -29.32 -6.32
C ASN A 55 -11.63 -30.59 -5.48
N THR A 56 -11.81 -30.45 -4.17
CA THR A 56 -11.84 -31.56 -3.19
C THR A 56 -13.03 -31.47 -2.23
N ILE A 57 -13.98 -30.59 -2.53
CA ILE A 57 -15.19 -30.39 -1.71
C ILE A 57 -16.08 -31.64 -1.75
N GLU A 58 -16.57 -32.05 -0.58
CA GLU A 58 -17.51 -33.17 -0.46
C GLU A 58 -18.89 -32.78 -0.98
N GLU A 59 -19.70 -33.74 -1.44
CA GLU A 59 -21.00 -33.42 -2.07
C GLU A 59 -21.96 -32.69 -1.10
N GLU A 60 -21.96 -33.02 0.19
CA GLU A 60 -22.77 -32.32 1.21
C GLU A 60 -22.34 -30.86 1.38
N ASP A 61 -21.04 -30.59 1.52
CA ASP A 61 -20.48 -29.24 1.60
C ASP A 61 -20.76 -28.44 0.31
N LYS A 62 -20.71 -29.11 -0.85
CA LYS A 62 -20.97 -28.50 -2.15
C LYS A 62 -22.44 -28.11 -2.33
N GLU A 63 -23.37 -28.98 -1.95
CA GLU A 63 -24.79 -28.64 -1.91
C GLU A 63 -25.05 -27.47 -0.95
N THR A 64 -24.42 -27.49 0.22
CA THR A 64 -24.48 -26.40 1.20
C THR A 64 -23.96 -25.08 0.63
N LEU A 65 -22.84 -25.11 -0.09
CA LEU A 65 -22.26 -23.94 -0.75
C LEU A 65 -23.22 -23.38 -1.82
N ILE A 66 -23.72 -24.25 -2.71
CA ILE A 66 -24.64 -23.87 -3.79
C ILE A 66 -25.92 -23.25 -3.20
N ASN A 67 -26.53 -23.92 -2.22
CA ASN A 67 -27.74 -23.44 -1.57
C ASN A 67 -27.50 -22.11 -0.86
N SER A 68 -26.35 -21.94 -0.20
CA SER A 68 -26.01 -20.68 0.47
C SER A 68 -25.95 -19.52 -0.53
N ILE A 69 -25.29 -19.72 -1.66
CA ILE A 69 -25.14 -18.70 -2.72
C ILE A 69 -26.48 -18.38 -3.36
N VAL A 70 -27.29 -19.39 -3.71
CA VAL A 70 -28.59 -19.21 -4.38
C VAL A 70 -29.60 -18.52 -3.47
N LEU A 71 -29.61 -18.85 -2.17
CA LEU A 71 -30.51 -18.25 -1.19
C LEU A 71 -30.00 -16.92 -0.63
N HIS A 72 -28.78 -16.51 -0.97
CA HIS A 72 -28.10 -15.36 -0.38
C HIS A 72 -28.01 -15.42 1.16
N GLN A 73 -27.84 -16.62 1.71
CA GLN A 73 -27.82 -16.87 3.16
C GLN A 73 -26.68 -17.82 3.50
N VAL A 74 -25.88 -17.51 4.52
CA VAL A 74 -24.88 -18.45 5.02
C VAL A 74 -25.59 -19.58 5.77
N ILE A 75 -25.50 -20.80 5.24
CA ILE A 75 -26.07 -22.00 5.88
C ILE A 75 -25.06 -22.59 6.87
N ASP A 76 -23.78 -22.67 6.48
CA ASP A 76 -22.67 -23.11 7.32
C ASP A 76 -21.42 -22.25 7.06
N GLU A 77 -20.96 -21.55 8.10
CA GLU A 77 -19.75 -20.73 8.06
C GLU A 77 -18.47 -21.55 7.82
N SER A 78 -18.48 -22.85 8.15
CA SER A 78 -17.38 -23.77 7.86
C SER A 78 -17.18 -24.00 6.36
N VAL A 79 -18.25 -23.80 5.57
CA VAL A 79 -18.26 -23.96 4.12
C VAL A 79 -17.99 -22.64 3.40
N ALA A 80 -18.67 -21.57 3.80
CA ALA A 80 -18.47 -20.24 3.23
C ALA A 80 -18.96 -19.12 4.15
N THR A 81 -18.37 -17.94 3.98
CA THR A 81 -18.84 -16.71 4.62
C THR A 81 -19.26 -15.68 3.58
N MET A 82 -20.20 -14.81 3.94
CA MET A 82 -20.76 -13.81 3.04
C MET A 82 -20.84 -12.44 3.69
N LYS A 83 -20.57 -11.40 2.88
CA LYS A 83 -20.82 -10.00 3.20
C LYS A 83 -21.61 -9.37 2.07
N GLU A 84 -22.46 -8.39 2.38
CA GLU A 84 -23.36 -7.83 1.40
C GLU A 84 -23.42 -6.31 1.48
N TYR A 85 -23.25 -5.66 0.33
CA TYR A 85 -23.15 -4.21 0.23
C TYR A 85 -24.03 -3.70 -0.91
N SER A 86 -24.71 -2.57 -0.69
CA SER A 86 -25.33 -1.86 -1.81
C SER A 86 -24.26 -1.24 -2.71
N LEU A 87 -24.60 -0.96 -3.97
CA LEU A 87 -23.71 -0.21 -4.86
C LEU A 87 -23.31 1.14 -4.27
N SER A 88 -24.21 1.81 -3.53
CA SER A 88 -23.89 3.04 -2.81
C SER A 88 -22.88 2.81 -1.68
N ASP A 89 -23.01 1.72 -0.91
CA ASP A 89 -22.03 1.38 0.15
C ASP A 89 -20.65 1.17 -0.47
N ILE A 90 -20.57 0.44 -1.58
CA ILE A 90 -19.31 0.16 -2.29
C ILE A 90 -18.66 1.45 -2.77
N ASP A 91 -19.43 2.32 -3.43
CA ASP A 91 -18.90 3.61 -3.92
C ASP A 91 -18.39 4.49 -2.78
N ASN A 92 -19.06 4.49 -1.62
CA ASN A 92 -18.63 5.24 -0.45
C ASN A 92 -17.35 4.65 0.16
N ILE A 93 -17.29 3.33 0.36
CA ILE A 93 -16.11 2.64 0.91
C ILE A 93 -14.87 2.88 0.03
N MET A 94 -15.02 2.78 -1.30
CA MET A 94 -13.91 2.96 -2.23
C MET A 94 -13.34 4.38 -2.28
N GLN A 95 -14.06 5.40 -1.77
CA GLN A 95 -13.53 6.76 -1.67
C GLN A 95 -12.38 6.87 -0.66
N TYR A 96 -12.37 6.01 0.37
CA TYR A 96 -11.32 5.94 1.40
C TYR A 96 -10.09 5.12 0.96
N GLY A 97 -9.97 4.84 -0.34
CA GLY A 97 -8.88 4.01 -0.87
C GLY A 97 -9.02 2.53 -0.53
N ILE A 98 -10.18 2.06 -0.08
CA ILE A 98 -10.43 0.64 0.20
C ILE A 98 -10.77 -0.07 -1.12
N SER A 99 -10.08 -1.18 -1.41
CA SER A 99 -10.30 -1.97 -2.63
C SER A 99 -11.50 -2.92 -2.50
N LEU A 100 -11.98 -3.44 -3.64
CA LEU A 100 -13.05 -4.43 -3.65
C LEU A 100 -12.70 -5.73 -2.91
N ASN A 101 -11.40 -6.04 -2.74
CA ASN A 101 -10.99 -7.25 -2.02
C ASN A 101 -11.35 -7.17 -0.53
N ALA A 102 -11.32 -5.97 0.07
CA ALA A 102 -11.70 -5.80 1.46
C ALA A 102 -13.20 -6.12 1.71
N LEU A 103 -14.04 -6.07 0.67
CA LEU A 103 -15.49 -6.32 0.77
C LEU A 103 -15.83 -7.79 1.01
N PHE A 104 -14.87 -8.70 0.87
CA PHE A 104 -15.05 -10.10 1.27
C PHE A 104 -14.96 -10.29 2.78
N HIS A 105 -14.46 -9.28 3.51
CA HIS A 105 -14.17 -9.34 4.94
C HIS A 105 -15.11 -8.45 5.73
N ASN A 106 -15.16 -8.65 7.05
CA ASN A 106 -15.98 -7.79 7.89
C ASN A 106 -15.36 -6.40 8.00
N ILE A 107 -15.90 -5.42 7.28
CA ILE A 107 -15.48 -4.00 7.36
C ILE A 107 -16.64 -3.07 7.72
N SER A 108 -17.69 -3.58 8.37
CA SER A 108 -18.89 -2.79 8.71
C SER A 108 -18.57 -1.57 9.58
N TRP A 109 -17.55 -1.69 10.44
CA TRP A 109 -17.06 -0.65 11.34
C TRP A 109 -16.52 0.60 10.62
N ILE A 110 -16.24 0.54 9.31
CA ILE A 110 -15.82 1.73 8.54
C ILE A 110 -16.84 2.86 8.63
N LYS A 111 -18.13 2.52 8.70
CA LYS A 111 -19.22 3.51 8.84
C LYS A 111 -19.15 4.27 10.16
N GLU A 112 -18.61 3.64 11.21
CA GLU A 112 -18.52 4.21 12.56
C GLU A 112 -17.34 5.18 12.66
N ILE A 113 -16.27 4.95 11.89
CA ILE A 113 -15.05 5.76 11.93
C ILE A 113 -14.95 6.82 10.82
N GLN A 114 -15.89 6.84 9.86
CA GLN A 114 -15.79 7.63 8.63
C GLN A 114 -15.63 9.15 8.85
N GLU A 115 -16.16 9.68 9.97
CA GLU A 115 -16.07 11.11 10.32
C GLU A 115 -14.73 11.47 10.99
N TYR A 116 -13.99 10.45 11.45
CA TYR A 116 -12.73 10.61 12.18
C TYR A 116 -11.50 10.34 11.31
N ILE A 117 -11.71 10.01 10.04
CA ILE A 117 -10.64 9.73 9.09
C ILE A 117 -10.57 10.81 8.03
N GLU A 118 -9.37 11.02 7.51
CA GLU A 118 -9.15 11.96 6.42
C GLU A 118 -8.12 11.44 5.43
N PRO A 119 -8.16 11.89 4.15
CA PRO A 119 -7.15 11.51 3.18
C PRO A 119 -5.75 11.88 3.65
N ILE A 120 -4.80 10.94 3.53
CA ILE A 120 -3.39 11.21 3.89
C ILE A 120 -2.79 12.39 3.11
N THR A 121 -3.41 12.74 1.98
CA THR A 121 -3.03 13.86 1.13
C THR A 121 -3.29 15.22 1.74
N LYS A 122 -3.95 15.33 2.90
CA LYS A 122 -3.99 16.57 3.67
C LYS A 122 -2.64 16.87 4.32
N GLU A 123 -1.99 15.88 4.91
CA GLU A 123 -0.68 16.01 5.56
C GLU A 123 0.50 15.70 4.64
N LEU A 124 0.31 14.86 3.63
CA LEU A 124 1.39 14.34 2.79
C LEU A 124 1.23 14.70 1.31
N SER A 125 2.37 14.85 0.63
CA SER A 125 2.47 14.94 -0.82
C SER A 125 3.05 13.66 -1.39
N MET A 126 2.42 13.09 -2.41
CA MET A 126 2.88 11.85 -3.05
C MET A 126 4.07 12.12 -3.98
N ILE A 127 5.23 11.54 -3.69
CA ILE A 127 6.45 11.71 -4.48
C ILE A 127 6.54 10.64 -5.55
N ARG A 128 6.96 11.02 -6.76
CA ARG A 128 7.17 10.06 -7.85
C ARG A 128 8.52 9.39 -7.65
N GLY A 129 8.51 8.07 -7.50
CA GLY A 129 9.74 7.28 -7.54
C GLY A 129 10.38 7.34 -8.93
N GLU A 130 11.71 7.34 -8.96
CA GLU A 130 12.47 7.52 -10.19
C GLU A 130 12.42 6.25 -11.05
N ARG A 131 12.08 6.45 -12.33
CA ARG A 131 12.12 5.42 -13.37
C ARG A 131 13.20 5.79 -14.37
N THR A 132 14.42 5.36 -14.09
CA THR A 132 15.58 5.82 -14.87
C THR A 132 15.70 5.17 -16.25
N GLY A 133 15.20 3.95 -16.41
CA GLY A 133 15.39 3.14 -17.61
C GLY A 133 16.80 2.54 -17.76
N GLN A 134 17.79 3.07 -17.03
CA GLN A 134 19.11 2.47 -16.87
C GLN A 134 19.70 2.77 -15.49
N ASN A 135 19.37 1.95 -14.49
CA ASN A 135 19.84 2.13 -13.11
C ASN A 135 21.37 2.20 -13.00
N LYS A 136 22.14 1.55 -13.90
CA LYS A 136 23.61 1.57 -13.86
C LYS A 136 24.22 2.96 -14.08
N VAL A 137 23.50 3.86 -14.75
CA VAL A 137 23.96 5.25 -14.99
C VAL A 137 23.75 6.10 -13.73
N PHE A 138 22.60 5.90 -13.08
CA PHE A 138 22.10 6.83 -12.07
C PHE A 138 22.31 6.35 -10.64
N TYR A 139 22.34 5.06 -10.38
CA TYR A 139 22.38 4.51 -9.03
C TYR A 139 23.76 3.97 -8.73
N ILE A 140 24.43 4.64 -7.79
CA ILE A 140 25.82 4.44 -7.45
C ILE A 140 25.90 3.65 -6.14
N ASN A 141 26.66 2.56 -6.17
CA ASN A 141 27.01 1.78 -4.99
C ASN A 141 28.54 1.70 -4.93
N GLY A 142 29.12 2.22 -3.85
CA GLY A 142 30.57 2.29 -3.66
C GLY A 142 31.22 3.53 -4.28
N GLU A 143 32.52 3.41 -4.57
CA GLU A 143 33.36 4.51 -5.07
C GLU A 143 32.95 4.97 -6.47
N THR A 144 33.12 6.26 -6.74
CA THR A 144 32.79 6.89 -8.01
C THR A 144 33.70 8.08 -8.30
N SER A 145 33.85 8.42 -9.57
CA SER A 145 34.54 9.63 -10.02
C SER A 145 33.63 10.87 -10.06
N ILE A 146 32.32 10.71 -9.84
CA ILE A 146 31.37 11.81 -9.87
C ILE A 146 31.64 12.76 -8.71
N ALA A 147 31.63 14.07 -8.96
CA ALA A 147 31.76 15.06 -7.89
C ALA A 147 30.58 14.98 -6.92
N ASP A 148 30.85 15.08 -5.61
CA ASP A 148 29.85 14.86 -4.55
C ASP A 148 28.60 15.76 -4.67
N LYS A 149 28.72 16.96 -5.25
CA LYS A 149 27.59 17.87 -5.47
C LYS A 149 26.52 17.35 -6.43
N PHE A 150 26.85 16.34 -7.25
CA PHE A 150 25.90 15.66 -8.14
C PHE A 150 25.40 14.33 -7.55
N LEU A 151 25.79 14.00 -6.32
CA LEU A 151 25.42 12.77 -5.65
C LEU A 151 24.41 13.05 -4.54
N TYR A 152 23.23 12.48 -4.68
CA TYR A 152 22.14 12.62 -3.71
C TYR A 152 21.90 11.29 -2.99
N PRO A 153 21.52 11.29 -1.71
CA PRO A 153 21.16 10.06 -1.02
C PRO A 153 19.97 9.39 -1.70
N MET A 154 20.01 8.06 -1.81
CA MET A 154 18.97 7.28 -2.45
C MET A 154 18.63 6.00 -1.68
N LEU A 155 17.34 5.66 -1.69
CA LEU A 155 16.84 4.36 -1.29
C LEU A 155 16.33 3.56 -2.49
N LYS A 156 17.01 2.45 -2.79
CA LYS A 156 16.70 1.60 -3.95
C LYS A 156 15.55 0.61 -3.71
N SER A 157 15.38 0.11 -2.49
CA SER A 157 14.43 -0.96 -2.19
C SER A 157 14.06 -1.01 -0.71
N SER A 158 12.83 -1.46 -0.42
CA SER A 158 12.32 -1.73 0.92
C SER A 158 12.84 -3.02 1.54
N ARG A 159 13.50 -3.91 0.78
CA ARG A 159 13.88 -5.26 1.22
C ARG A 159 14.65 -5.29 2.55
N ASN A 160 15.54 -4.33 2.75
CA ASN A 160 16.40 -4.26 3.94
C ASN A 160 15.82 -3.37 5.05
N ILE A 161 14.65 -2.76 4.85
CA ILE A 161 14.00 -1.96 5.87
C ILE A 161 13.33 -2.92 6.87
N LYS A 162 13.89 -2.96 8.08
CA LYS A 162 13.42 -3.81 9.18
C LYS A 162 12.78 -3.04 10.32
N LYS A 163 12.90 -1.71 10.32
CA LYS A 163 12.43 -0.80 11.37
C LYS A 163 11.52 0.26 10.77
N TYR A 164 10.84 1.00 11.63
CA TYR A 164 10.09 2.21 11.28
C TYR A 164 10.99 3.37 10.83
N SER A 165 12.32 3.24 10.98
CA SER A 165 13.31 4.16 10.39
C SER A 165 14.00 3.50 9.20
N ALA A 166 14.23 4.26 8.13
CA ALA A 166 14.99 3.86 6.96
C ALA A 166 16.14 4.85 6.69
N SER A 167 17.20 4.33 6.06
CA SER A 167 18.35 5.13 5.63
C SER A 167 18.64 4.86 4.15
N PRO A 168 19.20 5.83 3.41
CA PRO A 168 19.66 5.60 2.06
C PRO A 168 20.69 4.47 2.03
N ASN A 169 20.65 3.66 0.96
CA ASN A 169 21.58 2.55 0.76
C ASN A 169 22.43 2.71 -0.49
N MET A 170 22.19 3.75 -1.29
CA MET A 170 22.92 4.09 -2.50
C MET A 170 22.99 5.62 -2.65
N LYS A 171 23.77 6.08 -3.62
CA LYS A 171 23.72 7.47 -4.10
C LYS A 171 23.07 7.53 -5.49
N ALA A 172 22.36 8.61 -5.77
CA ALA A 172 21.75 8.93 -7.05
C ALA A 172 22.58 10.02 -7.75
N PHE A 173 22.95 9.79 -9.00
CA PHE A 173 23.58 10.78 -9.86
C PHE A 173 22.52 11.71 -10.46
N CYS A 174 22.50 12.95 -9.99
CA CYS A 174 21.60 14.00 -10.48
C CYS A 174 22.44 15.17 -10.98
N CYS A 175 22.33 15.46 -12.28
CA CYS A 175 23.04 16.55 -12.91
C CYS A 175 22.05 17.46 -13.63
N ASN A 176 22.18 18.76 -13.44
CA ASN A 176 21.41 19.79 -14.15
C ASN A 176 22.29 20.62 -15.10
N LYS A 177 23.56 20.24 -15.29
CA LYS A 177 24.54 20.94 -16.13
C LYS A 177 24.73 20.25 -17.47
N THR A 178 24.92 21.03 -18.53
CA THR A 178 25.26 20.51 -19.86
C THR A 178 26.70 19.99 -19.91
N ILE A 179 27.07 19.28 -20.98
CA ILE A 179 28.45 18.79 -21.16
C ILE A 179 29.43 19.97 -21.24
N GLU A 180 29.03 21.07 -21.88
CA GLU A 180 29.84 22.29 -22.03
C GLU A 180 30.08 22.94 -20.67
N GLN A 181 29.03 23.12 -19.88
CA GLN A 181 29.14 23.66 -18.52
C GLN A 181 30.04 22.79 -17.64
N LEU A 182 29.88 21.47 -17.69
CA LEU A 182 30.75 20.55 -16.95
C LEU A 182 32.23 20.66 -17.36
N LYS A 183 32.53 20.98 -18.63
CA LYS A 183 33.91 21.22 -19.08
C LYS A 183 34.44 22.56 -18.57
N GLU A 184 33.65 23.62 -18.68
CA GLU A 184 34.00 24.96 -18.19
C GLU A 184 34.26 24.97 -16.68
N ASP A 185 33.46 24.21 -15.93
CA ASP A 185 33.58 24.04 -14.49
C ASP A 185 34.72 23.10 -14.06
N GLY A 186 35.40 22.43 -14.99
CA GLY A 186 36.46 21.46 -14.68
C GLY A 186 35.97 20.18 -14.00
N GLU A 187 34.74 19.74 -14.26
CA GLU A 187 34.10 18.55 -13.65
C GLU A 187 34.56 17.24 -14.32
N GLU A 188 35.87 17.03 -14.41
CA GLU A 188 36.48 15.92 -15.17
C GLU A 188 35.98 14.54 -14.74
N GLY A 189 35.83 14.33 -13.43
CA GLY A 189 35.37 13.05 -12.88
C GLY A 189 33.91 12.74 -13.23
N THR A 190 33.04 13.76 -13.27
CA THR A 190 31.63 13.64 -13.69
C THR A 190 31.54 13.42 -15.20
N LEU A 191 32.32 14.16 -15.99
CA LEU A 191 32.42 13.95 -17.44
C LEU A 191 32.88 12.53 -17.79
N LYS A 192 33.89 12.02 -17.07
CA LYS A 192 34.39 10.64 -17.22
C LYS A 192 33.29 9.62 -16.93
N TRP A 193 32.45 9.86 -15.92
CA TRP A 193 31.31 9.00 -15.63
C TRP A 193 30.29 8.99 -16.78
N ILE A 194 29.88 10.16 -17.27
CA ILE A 194 28.93 10.29 -18.38
C ILE A 194 29.49 9.62 -19.65
N ARG A 195 30.79 9.80 -19.93
CA ARG A 195 31.47 9.21 -21.08
C ARG A 195 31.43 7.68 -21.08
N LYS A 196 31.45 7.04 -19.91
CA LYS A 196 31.36 5.57 -19.77
C LYS A 196 30.09 4.98 -20.39
N PHE A 197 29.02 5.77 -20.47
CA PHE A 197 27.71 5.35 -20.99
C PHE A 197 27.32 6.06 -22.28
N SER A 198 28.26 6.74 -22.93
CA SER A 198 28.02 7.46 -24.19
C SER A 198 29.07 7.19 -25.26
N ASN A 199 28.77 7.59 -26.49
CA ASN A 199 29.70 7.57 -27.61
C ASN A 199 30.62 8.81 -27.60
N ASP A 200 31.35 9.00 -28.71
CA ASP A 200 32.30 10.10 -28.82
C ASP A 200 31.68 11.51 -28.79
N LYS A 201 30.39 11.60 -29.10
CA LYS A 201 29.59 12.83 -29.10
C LYS A 201 28.74 13.00 -27.83
N TYR A 202 28.97 12.20 -26.79
CA TYR A 202 28.16 12.19 -25.56
C TYR A 202 26.69 11.79 -25.76
N GLU A 203 26.38 11.05 -26.83
CA GLU A 203 25.05 10.45 -27.04
C GLU A 203 24.95 9.10 -26.30
N PRO A 204 23.79 8.74 -25.74
CA PRO A 204 23.66 7.56 -24.89
C PRO A 204 23.86 6.26 -25.69
N LEU A 205 24.57 5.30 -25.11
CA LEU A 205 24.69 3.95 -25.68
C LEU A 205 23.37 3.15 -25.55
N ALA A 206 22.59 3.43 -24.50
CA ALA A 206 21.31 2.76 -24.24
C ALA A 206 20.12 3.62 -24.70
N LYS A 207 19.19 3.01 -25.45
CA LYS A 207 17.98 3.69 -25.93
C LYS A 207 16.83 3.75 -24.92
N SER A 208 16.94 3.06 -23.79
CA SER A 208 15.86 2.89 -22.80
C SER A 208 15.82 3.96 -21.71
N ILE A 209 16.67 5.00 -21.79
CA ILE A 209 16.80 6.01 -20.74
C ILE A 209 15.64 7.02 -20.81
N ASN A 210 15.06 7.36 -19.67
CA ASN A 210 13.81 8.15 -19.61
C ASN A 210 14.01 9.65 -19.38
N TYR A 211 15.24 10.16 -19.49
CA TYR A 211 15.55 11.57 -19.32
C TYR A 211 16.02 12.19 -20.62
N SER A 212 15.80 13.50 -20.77
CA SER A 212 16.32 14.30 -21.85
C SER A 212 16.74 15.66 -21.29
N PRO A 213 18.04 16.02 -21.28
CA PRO A 213 19.19 15.21 -21.70
C PRO A 213 19.33 13.87 -20.94
N TRP A 214 19.90 12.86 -21.59
CA TRP A 214 19.82 11.46 -21.12
C TRP A 214 20.47 11.20 -19.77
N TYR A 215 21.43 12.02 -19.32
CA TYR A 215 22.13 11.85 -18.04
C TYR A 215 21.64 12.80 -16.95
N GLN A 216 20.67 13.67 -17.24
CA GLN A 216 20.19 14.71 -16.33
C GLN A 216 18.95 14.25 -15.57
N MET A 217 19.15 13.38 -14.58
CA MET A 217 18.09 13.03 -13.62
C MET A 217 17.87 14.18 -12.63
N PRO A 218 16.62 14.61 -12.36
CA PRO A 218 16.33 15.65 -11.39
C PRO A 218 16.62 15.19 -9.95
N SER A 219 16.94 16.14 -9.06
CA SER A 219 17.12 15.89 -7.62
C SER A 219 15.94 16.33 -6.75
N ILE A 220 14.84 16.79 -7.36
CA ILE A 220 13.71 17.39 -6.65
C ILE A 220 12.75 16.37 -6.02
N ASN A 221 12.68 15.15 -6.56
CA ASN A 221 11.75 14.11 -6.13
C ASN A 221 12.32 13.38 -4.91
N ARG A 222 12.30 14.06 -3.76
CA ARG A 222 12.79 13.53 -2.49
C ARG A 222 11.64 13.26 -1.54
N ALA A 223 11.73 12.12 -0.85
CA ALA A 223 10.71 11.60 0.04
C ALA A 223 11.22 11.59 1.47
N ASP A 224 10.29 11.78 2.42
CA ASP A 224 10.54 11.68 3.86
C ASP A 224 9.99 10.37 4.42
N LEU A 225 8.99 9.78 3.74
CA LEU A 225 8.29 8.58 4.15
C LEU A 225 8.23 7.60 2.98
N VAL A 226 8.35 6.31 3.27
CA VAL A 226 8.25 5.24 2.28
C VAL A 226 7.46 4.04 2.79
N THR A 227 6.75 3.39 1.89
CA THR A 227 6.27 2.02 2.09
C THR A 227 6.52 1.18 0.83
N SER A 228 6.45 -0.15 0.99
CA SER A 228 6.60 -1.06 -0.13
C SER A 228 5.37 -0.97 -1.04
N GLU A 229 5.56 -0.97 -2.37
CA GLU A 229 4.45 -1.20 -3.31
C GLU A 229 3.91 -2.63 -3.22
N ASN A 230 4.76 -3.56 -2.76
CA ASN A 230 4.43 -4.95 -2.57
C ASN A 230 4.75 -5.41 -1.15
N PRO A 231 3.97 -5.00 -0.14
CA PRO A 231 4.13 -5.52 1.20
C PRO A 231 3.64 -6.97 1.29
N ASP A 232 4.33 -7.75 2.11
CA ASP A 232 3.98 -9.15 2.39
C ASP A 232 3.35 -9.25 3.79
N LYS A 233 4.07 -9.80 4.77
CA LYS A 233 3.59 -9.98 6.14
C LYS A 233 3.81 -8.79 7.07
N ARG A 234 4.51 -7.75 6.60
CA ARG A 234 4.83 -6.55 7.37
C ARG A 234 4.18 -5.35 6.68
N LEU A 235 3.24 -4.70 7.37
CA LEU A 235 2.58 -3.48 6.91
C LEU A 235 3.01 -2.33 7.78
N PHE A 236 3.81 -1.44 7.20
CA PHE A 236 4.28 -0.27 7.92
C PHE A 236 4.72 0.79 6.91
N ILE A 237 4.77 2.02 7.40
CA ILE A 237 5.42 3.14 6.72
C ILE A 237 6.70 3.43 7.51
N ALA A 238 7.80 3.56 6.78
CA ALA A 238 9.08 3.93 7.36
C ALA A 238 9.37 5.41 7.12
N GLU A 239 9.89 6.07 8.14
CA GLU A 239 10.43 7.42 8.08
C GLU A 239 11.91 7.37 7.70
N LEU A 240 12.29 8.17 6.72
CA LEU A 240 13.67 8.30 6.28
C LEU A 240 14.40 9.29 7.19
N ASN A 241 15.61 8.93 7.61
CA ASN A 241 16.45 9.79 8.45
C ASN A 241 16.85 11.11 7.79
N GLU A 242 16.76 11.20 6.47
CA GLU A 242 16.89 12.40 5.66
C GLU A 242 15.99 12.28 4.43
N SER A 243 15.64 13.38 3.77
CA SER A 243 14.81 13.30 2.57
C SER A 243 15.63 12.74 1.39
N VAL A 244 15.22 11.62 0.77
CA VAL A 244 16.04 10.91 -0.25
C VAL A 244 15.32 10.68 -1.56
N ILE A 245 16.08 10.44 -2.63
CA ILE A 245 15.54 9.95 -3.90
C ILE A 245 15.18 8.48 -3.76
N VAL A 246 14.03 8.07 -4.29
CA VAL A 246 13.52 6.70 -4.15
C VAL A 246 13.30 6.06 -5.51
N ASP A 247 13.48 4.74 -5.57
CA ASP A 247 13.15 3.96 -6.76
C ASP A 247 11.63 3.88 -7.00
N GLN A 248 11.24 3.70 -8.27
CA GLN A 248 9.84 3.48 -8.66
C GLN A 248 9.13 2.26 -8.06
N ARG A 249 9.79 1.44 -7.24
CA ARG A 249 9.19 0.26 -6.57
C ARG A 249 8.78 0.54 -5.13
N LEU A 250 8.78 1.82 -4.75
CA LEU A 250 8.44 2.32 -3.43
C LEU A 250 7.34 3.35 -3.57
N ILE A 251 6.38 3.27 -2.66
CA ILE A 251 5.41 4.35 -2.47
C ILE A 251 6.09 5.38 -1.59
N ALA A 252 6.30 6.56 -2.16
CA ALA A 252 7.06 7.62 -1.56
C ALA A 252 6.19 8.83 -1.26
N MET A 253 6.39 9.41 -0.09
CA MET A 253 5.62 10.53 0.42
C MET A 253 6.56 11.56 1.04
N LYS A 254 6.12 12.80 1.06
CA LYS A 254 6.81 13.92 1.70
C LYS A 254 5.83 14.63 2.61
N TYR A 255 6.27 15.03 3.80
CA TYR A 255 5.45 15.90 4.64
C TYR A 255 5.20 17.22 3.93
N LYS A 256 3.98 17.75 4.04
CA LYS A 256 3.75 19.14 3.65
C LYS A 256 4.35 20.09 4.68
N ASP A 257 4.64 21.31 4.23
CA ASP A 257 5.15 22.36 5.12
C ASP A 257 4.10 22.80 6.16
N SER A 258 2.81 22.53 5.89
CA SER A 258 1.69 22.82 6.80
C SER A 258 1.53 21.83 7.94
N VAL A 259 2.22 20.69 7.93
CA VAL A 259 2.07 19.63 8.95
C VAL A 259 2.51 20.15 10.31
N ALA A 260 1.58 20.27 11.24
CA ALA A 260 1.85 20.81 12.57
C ALA A 260 2.66 19.83 13.45
N ASN A 261 2.37 18.53 13.38
CA ASN A 261 3.03 17.51 14.18
C ASN A 261 3.35 16.25 13.35
N LYS A 262 4.57 16.20 12.81
CA LYS A 262 5.04 15.09 11.96
C LYS A 262 5.11 13.75 12.72
N GLU A 263 5.46 13.78 14.00
CA GLU A 263 5.56 12.57 14.83
C GLU A 263 4.19 11.94 15.07
N LEU A 264 3.16 12.77 15.34
CA LEU A 264 1.79 12.29 15.44
C LEU A 264 1.31 11.69 14.12
N VAL A 265 1.48 12.40 13.00
CA VAL A 265 1.12 11.88 11.67
C VAL A 265 1.81 10.54 11.41
N PHE A 266 3.10 10.44 11.72
CA PHE A 266 3.85 9.20 11.54
C PHE A 266 3.32 8.04 12.40
N ALA A 267 2.95 8.33 13.65
CA ALA A 267 2.33 7.36 14.54
C ALA A 267 0.97 6.90 13.97
N LEU A 268 0.06 7.82 13.62
CA LEU A 268 -1.28 7.49 13.13
C LEU A 268 -1.25 6.64 11.86
N LEU A 269 -0.32 6.93 10.93
CA LEU A 269 -0.07 6.14 9.73
C LEU A 269 0.37 4.70 10.02
N ASN A 270 0.94 4.44 11.20
CA ASN A 270 1.41 3.12 11.65
C ASN A 270 0.52 2.50 12.75
N SER A 271 -0.62 3.12 13.05
CA SER A 271 -1.66 2.53 13.91
C SER A 271 -2.29 1.29 13.27
N ILE A 272 -3.12 0.56 14.03
CA ILE A 272 -3.92 -0.54 13.49
C ILE A 272 -4.78 -0.13 12.30
N TYR A 273 -5.36 1.08 12.32
CA TYR A 273 -6.11 1.62 11.19
C TYR A 273 -5.17 1.88 9.99
N GLY A 274 -3.98 2.42 10.23
CA GLY A 274 -2.96 2.59 9.19
C GLY A 274 -2.55 1.27 8.53
N MET A 275 -2.33 0.21 9.33
CA MET A 275 -2.05 -1.12 8.79
C MET A 275 -3.24 -1.68 8.01
N PHE A 276 -4.47 -1.52 8.52
CA PHE A 276 -5.68 -1.87 7.78
C PHE A 276 -5.77 -1.13 6.44
N ALA A 277 -5.52 0.18 6.41
CA ALA A 277 -5.59 0.97 5.19
C ALA A 277 -4.58 0.50 4.13
N ILE A 278 -3.37 0.09 4.53
CA ILE A 278 -2.38 -0.49 3.63
C ILE A 278 -2.88 -1.84 3.08
N GLU A 279 -3.38 -2.74 3.94
CA GLU A 279 -3.87 -4.06 3.49
C GLU A 279 -5.08 -3.92 2.56
N ALA A 280 -6.06 -3.13 2.97
CA ALA A 280 -7.33 -2.95 2.29
C ALA A 280 -7.18 -2.24 0.92
N ASN A 281 -6.13 -1.43 0.72
CA ASN A 281 -5.84 -0.77 -0.55
C ASN A 281 -5.32 -1.72 -1.63
N GLY A 282 -4.54 -2.73 -1.22
CA GLY A 282 -3.85 -3.62 -2.15
C GLY A 282 -4.76 -4.69 -2.74
N PHE A 283 -4.28 -5.33 -3.80
CA PHE A 283 -4.87 -6.56 -4.33
C PHE A 283 -3.86 -7.70 -4.38
N GLY A 284 -4.31 -8.91 -4.04
CA GLY A 284 -3.48 -10.11 -4.14
C GLY A 284 -3.28 -10.53 -5.59
N ARG A 285 -2.07 -10.95 -5.94
CA ARG A 285 -1.71 -11.49 -7.26
C ARG A 285 -1.47 -13.00 -7.25
N GLY A 286 -2.05 -13.75 -6.31
CA GLY A 286 -1.83 -15.20 -6.17
C GLY A 286 -0.40 -15.60 -5.77
N GLN A 287 0.43 -14.64 -5.36
CA GLN A 287 1.82 -14.87 -4.91
C GLN A 287 2.00 -14.59 -3.41
N GLY A 288 0.90 -14.36 -2.69
CA GLY A 288 0.93 -13.99 -1.27
C GLY A 288 1.35 -12.55 -0.99
N VAL A 289 1.75 -11.75 -1.99
CA VAL A 289 2.14 -10.34 -1.83
C VAL A 289 1.00 -9.42 -2.25
N LEU A 290 0.84 -8.28 -1.57
CA LEU A 290 -0.04 -7.22 -2.04
C LEU A 290 0.56 -6.52 -3.26
N ASP A 291 -0.31 -5.97 -4.09
CA ASP A 291 0.07 -4.99 -5.07
C ASP A 291 -0.70 -3.70 -4.83
N ILE A 292 0.04 -2.67 -4.47
CA ILE A 292 -0.47 -1.37 -4.09
C ILE A 292 -0.11 -0.38 -5.18
N SER A 293 -1.12 0.16 -5.85
CA SER A 293 -0.90 1.21 -6.84
C SER A 293 -0.73 2.56 -6.15
N LYS A 294 0.20 3.39 -6.64
CA LYS A 294 0.37 4.76 -6.12
C LYS A 294 -0.92 5.60 -6.19
N THR A 295 -1.70 5.43 -7.27
CA THR A 295 -2.97 6.13 -7.48
C THR A 295 -4.11 5.63 -6.59
N GLY A 296 -4.04 4.39 -6.13
CA GLY A 296 -4.88 3.86 -5.07
C GLY A 296 -4.41 4.37 -3.71
N PHE A 297 -3.11 4.31 -3.44
CA PHE A 297 -2.54 4.67 -2.14
C PHE A 297 -2.77 6.14 -1.78
N GLN A 298 -2.72 7.06 -2.75
CA GLN A 298 -3.03 8.48 -2.50
C GLN A 298 -4.46 8.73 -1.98
N LYS A 299 -5.36 7.75 -2.12
CA LYS A 299 -6.75 7.84 -1.65
C LYS A 299 -6.94 7.28 -0.25
N ILE A 300 -5.94 6.58 0.31
CA ILE A 300 -6.09 6.02 1.65
C ILE A 300 -6.30 7.15 2.65
N CYS A 301 -7.05 6.83 3.69
CA CYS A 301 -7.24 7.72 4.81
C CYS A 301 -6.37 7.30 6.00
N MET A 302 -6.23 8.21 6.95
CA MET A 302 -5.71 7.97 8.29
C MET A 302 -6.63 8.62 9.31
N ILE A 303 -6.50 8.27 10.59
CA ILE A 303 -7.16 9.01 11.67
C ILE A 303 -6.75 10.49 11.57
N ASN A 304 -7.73 11.40 11.62
CA ASN A 304 -7.51 12.83 11.47
C ASN A 304 -6.73 13.39 12.69
N PRO A 305 -5.50 13.87 12.50
CA PRO A 305 -4.69 14.43 13.58
C PRO A 305 -5.32 15.66 14.26
N GLU A 306 -6.17 16.41 13.55
CA GLU A 306 -6.84 17.62 14.08
C GLU A 306 -7.91 17.29 15.14
N LEU A 307 -8.40 16.05 15.17
CA LEU A 307 -9.40 15.60 16.15
C LEU A 307 -8.78 15.11 17.46
N ILE A 308 -7.44 15.01 17.51
CA ILE A 308 -6.72 14.46 18.66
C ILE A 308 -6.30 15.61 19.57
N SER A 309 -6.63 15.49 20.87
CA SER A 309 -6.21 16.46 21.88
C SER A 309 -4.68 16.52 22.00
N LYS A 310 -4.14 17.61 22.55
CA LYS A 310 -2.68 17.74 22.74
C LYS A 310 -2.14 16.69 23.71
N GLU A 311 -2.94 16.38 24.72
CA GLU A 311 -2.66 15.38 25.75
C GLU A 311 -2.62 13.97 25.13
N ASP A 312 -3.64 13.61 24.34
CA ASP A 312 -3.69 12.33 23.65
C ASP A 312 -2.58 12.21 22.61
N ALA A 313 -2.28 13.28 21.86
CA ALA A 313 -1.19 13.29 20.89
C ALA A 313 0.16 12.98 21.55
N ALA A 314 0.44 13.60 22.70
CA ALA A 314 1.66 13.33 23.45
C ALA A 314 1.74 11.88 23.95
N GLU A 315 0.63 11.32 24.43
CA GLU A 315 0.56 9.94 24.88
C GLU A 315 0.71 8.94 23.71
N ILE A 316 0.03 9.18 22.58
CA ILE A 316 0.14 8.37 21.36
C ILE A 316 1.59 8.33 20.88
N ILE A 317 2.28 9.47 20.82
CA ILE A 317 3.69 9.55 20.42
C ILE A 317 4.57 8.77 21.40
N ALA A 318 4.35 8.92 22.71
CA ALA A 318 5.11 8.22 23.73
C ALA A 318 4.94 6.70 23.63
N LEU A 319 3.72 6.20 23.44
CA LEU A 319 3.44 4.78 23.22
C LEU A 319 4.05 4.27 21.92
N PHE A 320 3.90 5.01 20.83
CA PHE A 320 4.47 4.65 19.54
C PHE A 320 6.00 4.57 19.57
N SER A 321 6.67 5.42 20.36
CA SER A 321 8.13 5.41 20.48
C SER A 321 8.69 4.05 20.92
N LYS A 322 7.97 3.31 21.79
CA LYS A 322 8.34 1.97 22.24
C LYS A 322 8.34 0.96 21.08
N ILE A 323 7.38 1.11 20.17
CA ILE A 323 7.22 0.27 18.98
C ILE A 323 8.23 0.68 17.89
N LYS A 324 8.41 1.99 17.67
CA LYS A 324 9.32 2.58 16.67
C LYS A 324 10.77 2.07 16.83
N ASN A 325 11.19 1.78 18.07
CA ASN A 325 12.57 1.43 18.40
C ASN A 325 12.95 -0.05 18.20
N ARG A 326 11.96 -0.93 17.97
CA ARG A 326 12.20 -2.35 17.67
C ARG A 326 12.10 -2.65 16.17
N ASN A 327 12.42 -3.89 15.79
CA ASN A 327 12.13 -4.36 14.44
C ASN A 327 10.62 -4.53 14.26
N VAL A 328 10.13 -4.24 13.05
CA VAL A 328 8.75 -4.50 12.65
C VAL A 328 8.56 -6.01 12.54
N MET A 329 7.59 -6.54 13.28
CA MET A 329 7.26 -7.97 13.28
C MET A 329 6.24 -8.28 12.18
N GLU A 330 5.99 -9.56 11.94
CA GLU A 330 4.86 -9.99 11.11
C GLU A 330 3.54 -9.58 11.79
N ILE A 331 2.45 -9.38 11.03
CA ILE A 331 1.20 -8.85 11.59
C ILE A 331 0.68 -9.67 12.76
N GLU A 332 0.69 -10.99 12.67
CA GLU A 332 0.19 -11.88 13.73
C GLU A 332 0.92 -11.60 15.05
N ASP A 333 2.25 -11.51 15.02
CA ASP A 333 3.07 -11.19 16.19
C ASP A 333 2.87 -9.74 16.66
N GLU A 334 2.78 -8.78 15.72
CA GLU A 334 2.51 -7.37 16.03
C GLU A 334 1.22 -7.21 16.84
N LEU A 335 0.12 -7.81 16.38
CA LEU A 335 -1.20 -7.64 16.99
C LEU A 335 -1.36 -8.41 18.31
N MET A 336 -0.36 -9.22 18.70
CA MET A 336 -0.27 -9.88 20.01
C MET A 336 0.66 -9.15 20.98
N ASN A 337 1.43 -8.16 20.52
CA ASN A 337 2.35 -7.41 21.36
C ASN A 337 1.62 -6.40 22.26
N ALA A 338 1.92 -6.39 23.56
CA ALA A 338 1.24 -5.54 24.53
C ALA A 338 1.46 -4.03 24.30
N ASP A 339 2.69 -3.61 23.98
CA ASP A 339 2.96 -2.20 23.66
C ASP A 339 2.20 -1.77 22.40
N ARG A 340 2.12 -2.66 21.39
CA ARG A 340 1.35 -2.44 20.16
C ARG A 340 -0.13 -2.26 20.43
N GLN A 341 -0.74 -3.17 21.20
CA GLN A 341 -2.14 -3.07 21.59
C GLN A 341 -2.43 -1.79 22.37
N ALA A 342 -1.56 -1.42 23.32
CA ALA A 342 -1.72 -0.18 24.10
C ALA A 342 -1.70 1.06 23.20
N PHE A 343 -0.75 1.13 22.27
CA PHE A 343 -0.66 2.21 21.28
C PHE A 343 -1.91 2.29 20.39
N ASP A 344 -2.30 1.17 19.78
CA ASP A 344 -3.42 1.15 18.83
C ASP A 344 -4.76 1.47 19.52
N LYS A 345 -4.99 0.92 20.72
CA LYS A 345 -6.17 1.24 21.53
C LYS A 345 -6.19 2.70 21.93
N LYS A 346 -5.05 3.29 22.31
CA LYS A 346 -4.97 4.72 22.63
C LYS A 346 -5.33 5.59 21.43
N VAL A 347 -4.87 5.23 20.23
CA VAL A 347 -5.26 5.96 18.99
C VAL A 347 -6.77 5.94 18.80
N LEU A 348 -7.41 4.78 18.89
CA LEU A 348 -8.87 4.66 18.75
C LEU A 348 -9.64 5.31 19.90
N GLN A 349 -9.14 5.22 21.13
CA GLN A 349 -9.70 5.87 22.31
C GLN A 349 -9.72 7.39 22.16
N SER A 350 -8.68 7.98 21.54
CA SER A 350 -8.61 9.43 21.34
C SER A 350 -9.72 10.00 20.46
N ILE A 351 -10.39 9.16 19.68
CA ILE A 351 -11.57 9.50 18.88
C ILE A 351 -12.86 8.86 19.40
N GLY A 352 -12.83 8.28 20.61
CA GLY A 352 -14.00 7.68 21.25
C GLY A 352 -14.43 6.30 20.74
N HIS A 353 -13.53 5.59 20.04
CA HIS A 353 -13.84 4.33 19.34
C HIS A 353 -12.92 3.15 19.70
N GLU A 354 -12.47 3.08 20.95
CA GLU A 354 -11.60 1.99 21.43
C GLU A 354 -12.21 0.59 21.20
N GLU A 355 -13.55 0.48 21.28
CA GLU A 355 -14.32 -0.74 21.05
C GLU A 355 -14.14 -1.33 19.65
N LEU A 356 -13.72 -0.53 18.66
CA LEU A 356 -13.50 -1.00 17.29
C LEU A 356 -12.19 -1.77 17.12
N TYR A 357 -11.31 -1.79 18.14
CA TYR A 357 -9.99 -2.41 18.04
C TYR A 357 -10.04 -3.87 17.53
N ASP A 358 -10.87 -4.70 18.17
CA ASP A 358 -10.96 -6.12 17.83
C ASP A 358 -11.56 -6.33 16.44
N CYS A 359 -12.58 -5.55 16.07
CA CYS A 359 -13.16 -5.58 14.73
C CYS A 359 -12.12 -5.27 13.64
N ILE A 360 -11.30 -4.22 13.81
CA ILE A 360 -10.26 -3.85 12.85
C ILE A 360 -9.17 -4.93 12.78
N LYS A 361 -8.76 -5.47 13.94
CA LYS A 361 -7.80 -6.56 14.05
C LYS A 361 -8.26 -7.80 13.27
N GLU A 362 -9.52 -8.20 13.45
CA GLU A 362 -10.11 -9.34 12.75
C GLU A 362 -10.18 -9.11 11.23
N SER A 363 -10.60 -7.92 10.77
CA SER A 363 -10.59 -7.59 9.34
C SER A 363 -9.20 -7.75 8.73
N LEU A 364 -8.18 -7.24 9.42
CA LEU A 364 -6.80 -7.25 8.96
C LEU A 364 -6.24 -8.67 8.87
N LEU A 365 -6.44 -9.48 9.91
CA LEU A 365 -6.01 -10.88 9.94
C LEU A 365 -6.74 -11.71 8.89
N SER A 366 -8.04 -11.47 8.69
CA SER A 366 -8.83 -12.17 7.68
C SER A 366 -8.33 -11.88 6.25
N MET A 367 -8.03 -10.61 5.93
CA MET A 367 -7.46 -10.22 4.63
C MET A 367 -6.07 -10.84 4.40
N GLN A 368 -5.20 -10.81 5.41
CA GLN A 368 -3.89 -11.46 5.30
C GLN A 368 -4.00 -12.96 5.08
N HIS A 369 -4.85 -13.63 5.84
CA HIS A 369 -5.08 -15.07 5.73
C HIS A 369 -5.49 -15.45 4.30
N THR A 370 -6.53 -14.82 3.75
CA THR A 370 -6.99 -15.10 2.39
C THR A 370 -5.87 -14.91 1.37
N ARG A 371 -5.08 -13.83 1.50
CA ARG A 371 -3.97 -13.53 0.59
C ARG A 371 -2.87 -14.58 0.63
N HIS A 372 -2.55 -15.13 1.80
CA HIS A 372 -1.48 -16.14 1.96
C HIS A 372 -1.95 -17.56 1.65
N CYS A 373 -3.21 -17.89 1.87
CA CYS A 373 -3.79 -19.20 1.57
C CYS A 373 -3.98 -19.43 0.06
N VAL A 374 -4.22 -18.38 -0.73
CA VAL A 374 -4.27 -18.45 -2.19
C VAL A 374 -2.90 -18.40 -2.86
N LYS A 375 -1.85 -18.88 -2.19
CA LYS A 375 -0.53 -19.13 -2.76
C LYS A 375 -0.47 -20.48 -3.49
#